data_AF-A0A843FAA7-F1
#
_entry.id   AF-A0A843FAA7-F1
#
_cell.length_a   1.000
_cell.length_b   1.000
_cell.length_c   1.000
_cell.angle_alpha   90.00
_cell.angle_beta   90.00
_cell.angle_gamma   90.00
#
_symmetry.space_group_name_H-M   'P 1'
#
loop_
_entity.id
_entity.type
_entity.pdbx_description
1 polymer ?
#
loop_
_entity_poly.entity_id
_entity_poly.type
_entity_poly.pdbx_seq_one_letter_code
_entity_poly.pdbx_strand_id
1 'polypeptide(L)' 'MNFKNKALAILLVLIFCISLLPAVSAVDYSIPYANVDIQVYDDGLINVYEEIDYHFDSSANGVYRDIPLK' A
#
# COMPACT_ATOMS: atom_id res chain seq x y z
N MET A 1 11.96 -19.77 39.18
CA MET A 1 12.17 -18.58 38.32
C MET A 1 11.43 -17.39 38.92
N ASN A 2 12.13 -16.29 39.22
CA ASN A 2 11.51 -15.11 39.86
C ASN A 2 10.52 -14.41 38.90
N PHE A 3 9.62 -13.57 39.43
CA PHE A 3 8.61 -12.87 38.62
C PHE A 3 9.23 -12.02 37.51
N LYS A 4 10.38 -11.38 37.76
CA LYS A 4 11.10 -10.55 36.79
C LYS A 4 11.60 -11.37 35.59
N ASN A 5 12.12 -12.58 35.85
CA ASN A 5 12.60 -13.50 34.82
C ASN A 5 11.44 -14.09 34.01
N LYS A 6 10.26 -14.29 34.62
CA LYS A 6 9.03 -14.67 33.90
C LYS A 6 8.54 -13.55 32.98
N ALA A 7 8.49 -12.32 33.49
CA ALA A 7 8.10 -11.16 32.69
C ALA A 7 9.06 -10.92 31.51
N LEU A 8 10.37 -11.05 31.75
CA LEU A 8 11.40 -10.94 30.71
C LEU A 8 11.23 -12.03 29.64
N ALA A 9 10.99 -13.28 30.04
CA ALA A 9 10.76 -14.38 29.11
C ALA A 9 9.52 -14.15 28.23
N ILE A 10 8.42 -13.68 28.83
CA ILE A 10 7.18 -13.35 28.11
C ILE A 10 7.43 -12.21 27.11
N LEU A 11 8.15 -11.17 27.51
CA LEU A 11 8.50 -10.06 26.63
C LEU A 11 9.35 -10.53 25.44
N LEU A 12 10.35 -11.39 25.67
CA LEU A 12 11.19 -11.93 24.61
C LEU A 12 10.39 -12.81 23.63
N VAL A 13 9.46 -13.62 24.12
CA VAL A 13 8.57 -14.42 23.28
C VAL A 13 7.66 -13.50 22.44
N LEU A 14 7.13 -12.43 23.02
CA LEU A 14 6.32 -11.45 22.28
C LEU A 14 7.12 -10.76 21.18
N ILE A 15 8.33 -10.30 21.48
CA ILE A 15 9.23 -9.69 20.49
C ILE A 15 9.57 -10.69 19.37
N PHE A 16 9.85 -11.95 19.73
CA PHE A 16 10.12 -12.99 18.75
C PHE A 16 8.89 -13.24 17.85
N CYS A 17 7.69 -13.34 18.41
CA CYS A 17 6.46 -13.48 17.62
C CYS A 17 6.23 -12.30 16.67
N ILE A 18 6.50 -11.06 17.09
CA ILE A 18 6.36 -9.87 16.24
C ILE A 18 7.40 -9.87 15.11
N SER A 19 8.61 -10.37 15.36
CA SER A 19 9.66 -10.47 14.33
C SER A 19 9.36 -11.46 13.19
N LEU A 20 8.37 -12.35 13.39
CA LEU A 20 7.90 -13.29 12.37
C LEU A 20 6.80 -12.71 11.48
N LEU A 21 6.30 -11.50 11.77
CA LEU A 21 5.36 -10.84 10.89
C LEU A 21 6.06 -10.51 9.56
N PRO A 22 5.43 -10.81 8.41
CA PRO A 22 6.01 -10.49 7.12
C PRO A 22 6.24 -8.98 7.01
N ALA A 23 7.44 -8.58 6.60
CA ALA A 23 7.72 -7.20 6.26
C ALA A 23 6.89 -6.82 5.04
N VAL A 24 5.95 -5.88 5.20
CA VAL A 24 5.18 -5.34 4.07
C VAL A 24 6.15 -4.52 3.23
N SER A 25 6.38 -4.97 2.01
CA SER A 25 7.20 -4.28 1.01
C SER A 25 6.33 -3.86 -0.16
N ALA A 26 6.76 -2.81 -0.88
CA ALA A 26 6.18 -2.51 -2.18
C ALA A 26 6.40 -3.71 -3.10
N VAL A 27 5.35 -4.09 -3.82
CA VAL A 27 5.41 -5.18 -4.79
C VAL A 27 5.42 -4.59 -6.19
N ASP A 28 6.01 -5.33 -7.11
CA ASP A 28 5.91 -5.02 -8.53
C ASP A 28 4.48 -5.25 -9.02
N TYR A 29 4.08 -4.43 -9.99
CA TYR A 29 2.79 -4.50 -10.65
C TYR A 29 2.93 -4.08 -12.10
N SER A 30 1.94 -4.46 -12.92
CA SER A 30 1.81 -4.00 -14.29
C SER A 30 0.46 -3.33 -14.51
N ILE A 31 0.39 -2.45 -15.50
CA ILE A 31 -0.83 -1.75 -15.92
C ILE A 31 -1.17 -2.26 -17.33
N PRO A 32 -1.94 -3.35 -17.46
CA PRO A 32 -2.34 -3.89 -18.76
C PRO A 32 -3.27 -2.95 -19.54
N TYR A 33 -4.05 -2.13 -18.83
CA TYR A 33 -5.00 -1.20 -19.42
C TYR A 33 -5.05 0.10 -18.63
N ALA A 34 -5.07 1.20 -19.38
CA ALA A 34 -5.28 2.55 -18.86
C ALA A 34 -6.03 3.37 -19.91
N ASN A 35 -7.17 3.92 -19.52
CA ASN A 35 -7.94 4.85 -20.31
C ASN A 35 -8.03 6.19 -19.56
N VAL A 36 -7.78 7.28 -20.28
CA VAL A 36 -7.78 8.63 -19.72
C VAL A 36 -8.59 9.52 -20.64
N ASP A 37 -9.70 10.03 -20.12
CA ASP A 37 -10.54 11.03 -20.77
C ASP A 37 -10.33 12.38 -20.09
N ILE A 38 -10.15 13.43 -20.90
CA ILE A 38 -9.92 14.79 -20.42
C ILE A 38 -10.93 15.70 -21.11
N GLN A 39 -11.76 16.35 -20.30
CA GLN A 39 -12.69 17.38 -20.75
C GLN A 39 -12.22 18.75 -20.26
N VAL A 40 -12.04 19.67 -21.21
CA VAL A 40 -11.76 21.09 -20.91
C VAL A 40 -13.02 21.88 -21.20
N TYR A 41 -13.46 22.66 -20.22
CA TYR A 41 -14.64 23.53 -20.34
C TYR A 41 -14.23 24.95 -20.77
N ASP A 42 -15.19 25.71 -21.28
CA ASP A 42 -14.98 27.07 -21.78
C ASP A 42 -14.48 28.06 -20.71
N ASP A 43 -14.75 27.77 -19.44
CA ASP A 43 -14.27 28.53 -18.28
C ASP A 43 -12.86 28.12 -17.80
N GLY A 44 -12.24 27.17 -18.50
CA GLY A 44 -10.91 26.66 -18.19
C GLY A 44 -10.88 25.59 -17.11
N LEU A 45 -12.04 25.14 -16.59
CA LEU A 45 -12.10 23.95 -15.74
C LEU A 45 -11.71 22.71 -16.54
N ILE A 46 -11.03 21.78 -15.88
CA ILE A 46 -10.60 20.51 -16.46
C ILE A 46 -11.18 19.39 -15.61
N ASN A 47 -11.90 18.48 -16.26
CA ASN A 47 -12.31 17.22 -15.68
C ASN A 47 -11.45 16.08 -16.27
N VAL A 48 -10.89 15.24 -15.41
CA VAL A 48 -10.05 14.10 -15.81
C VAL A 48 -10.70 12.84 -15.27
N TYR A 49 -11.01 11.91 -16.16
CA TYR A 49 -11.53 10.59 -15.83
C TYR A 49 -10.49 9.54 -16.20
N GLU A 50 -10.00 8.81 -15.20
CA GLU A 50 -9.03 7.71 -15.39
C GLU A 50 -9.67 6.38 -15.01
N GLU A 51 -9.60 5.41 -15.91
CA GLU A 51 -9.90 4.00 -15.67
C GLU A 51 -8.62 3.20 -15.86
N ILE A 52 -8.09 2.63 -14.78
CA ILE A 52 -6.78 1.97 -14.78
C ILE A 52 -6.92 0.60 -14.13
N ASP A 53 -6.55 -0.44 -14.87
CA ASP A 53 -6.49 -1.80 -14.37
C ASP A 53 -5.07 -2.10 -13.88
N TYR A 54 -4.95 -2.51 -12.62
CA TYR A 54 -3.67 -2.94 -12.04
C TYR A 54 -3.62 -4.45 -11.93
N HIS A 55 -2.52 -5.04 -12.38
CA HIS A 55 -2.25 -6.46 -12.21
C HIS A 55 -1.08 -6.65 -11.23
N PHE A 56 -1.34 -7.41 -10.16
CA PHE A 56 -0.36 -7.78 -9.16
C PHE A 56 -0.16 -9.29 -9.22
N ASP A 57 1.10 -9.73 -9.31
CA ASP A 57 1.45 -11.15 -9.17
C ASP A 57 1.39 -11.62 -7.70
N SER A 58 1.14 -10.70 -6.77
CA SER A 58 1.10 -10.93 -5.33
C SER A 58 -0.29 -10.62 -4.74
N SER A 59 -0.45 -10.85 -3.44
CA SER A 59 -1.69 -10.53 -2.71
C SER A 59 -1.82 -9.04 -2.33
N ALA A 60 -1.20 -8.14 -3.09
CA ALA A 60 -1.34 -6.71 -2.86
C ALA A 60 -2.76 -6.23 -3.18
N ASN A 61 -3.22 -5.22 -2.45
CA ASN A 61 -4.61 -4.78 -2.46
C ASN A 61 -4.81 -3.43 -3.17
N GLY A 62 -3.77 -2.87 -3.80
CA GLY A 62 -3.87 -1.62 -4.55
C GLY A 62 -2.55 -0.88 -4.69
N VAL A 63 -2.63 0.27 -5.36
CA VAL A 63 -1.52 1.22 -5.50
C VAL A 63 -1.83 2.52 -4.77
N TYR A 64 -0.78 3.18 -4.28
CA TYR A 64 -0.85 4.57 -3.84
C TYR A 64 -0.39 5.49 -4.98
N ARG A 65 -1.11 6.57 -5.23
CA ARG A 65 -0.78 7.57 -6.25
C ARG A 65 -0.91 8.97 -5.68
N ASP A 66 0.14 9.76 -5.86
CA ASP A 66 0.09 11.20 -5.67
C ASP A 66 -0.42 11.87 -6.94
N ILE A 67 -1.46 12.70 -6.82
CA ILE A 67 -1.95 13.56 -7.90
C ILE A 67 -1.49 14.99 -7.56
N PRO A 68 -0.41 15.49 -8.18
CA PRO A 68 0.10 16.81 -7.86
C PRO A 68 -0.89 17.87 -8.34
N LEU A 69 -1.52 18.57 -7.40
CA LEU A 69 -2.25 19.79 -7.67
C LEU A 69 -1.22 20.92 -7.73
N LYS A 70 -1.05 21.53 -8.91
CA LYS A 70 -0.29 22.78 -9.06
C LYS A 70 -1.19 23.97 -8.81
#